data_AF-A0A3N8GTP2-F1
#
_entry.id   AF-A0A3N8GTP2-F1
#
_cell.length_a   1.000
_cell.length_b   1.000
_cell.length_c   1.000
_cell.angle_alpha   90.00
_cell.angle_beta   90.00
_cell.angle_gamma   90.00
#
_symmetry.space_group_name_H-M   'P 1'
#
loop_
_entity.id
_entity.type
_entity.pdbx_description
1 polymer ?
#
loop_
_entity_poly.entity_id
_entity_poly.type
_entity_poly.pdbx_seq_one_letter_code
_entity_poly.pdbx_strand_id
1 'polypeptide(L)'
;MAVSVFDLFKIGIGPSSSHTVGPMRAALMFVQGLERDGLLDATAHVKVELYGSLGATGKGHGTDRGVMLGLLGDAPDTVDPETIDARLEDVRKSKQLALLGTHPVPFVLKENIAFYRQALPEHPNGMKLRASDANGAVLVERTYLSVGGGFVVTAGAANTKVLSAAEQMTHPFRTGAELLALTESTGKSIAQLMWENERAWHTEDETRDGLLKIWAVMQSCVSRGCGIGNPDADGNLPGPFQVKRRAPQLYRALTGHPERALQDPLSMVDWINLYAIAVNEENAAGGRVVTAPTNGAAGIIPAVLHYYTRFTPGANEQGVIDFLLTAAAIGVLYKLNASISGAEVGCQGEVGVACSMAAGALAAVLGGTPRQVENAAEIGMEHNLGLTCDPVGGMVQIPCIERNAMASVKAVNAARMALRGDGSHYVSLDSVIKTMRETGADMKTKYKETSRGGLAVNIVEC
;
A
#
# COMPACT_ATOMS: atom_id res chain seq x y z
N MET A 1 -16.94 -10.79 -3.22
CA MET A 1 -15.80 -10.43 -2.36
C MET A 1 -16.22 -9.20 -1.60
N ALA A 2 -16.24 -9.28 -0.28
CA ALA A 2 -16.42 -8.10 0.55
C ALA A 2 -15.05 -7.62 1.04
N VAL A 3 -14.93 -6.31 1.25
CA VAL A 3 -13.66 -5.64 1.53
C VAL A 3 -13.91 -4.64 2.65
N SER A 4 -13.21 -4.80 3.77
CA SER A 4 -13.27 -3.86 4.90
C SER A 4 -12.39 -2.62 4.63
N VAL A 5 -12.61 -1.53 5.36
CA VAL A 5 -11.67 -0.40 5.45
C VAL A 5 -10.28 -0.86 5.88
N PHE A 6 -10.19 -1.84 6.79
CA PHE A 6 -8.93 -2.40 7.28
C PHE A 6 -8.24 -3.31 6.26
N ASP A 7 -8.94 -3.68 5.19
CA ASP A 7 -8.36 -4.39 4.06
C ASP A 7 -7.59 -3.47 3.11
N LEU A 8 -7.95 -2.18 3.06
CA LEU A 8 -7.30 -1.16 2.25
C LEU A 8 -6.22 -0.42 3.03
N PHE A 9 -6.46 -0.15 4.32
CA PHE A 9 -5.54 0.53 5.23
C PHE A 9 -4.93 -0.45 6.23
N LYS A 10 -3.78 -1.04 5.86
CA LYS A 10 -3.05 -2.01 6.69
C LYS A 10 -1.77 -1.41 7.19
N ILE A 11 -1.58 -1.49 8.51
CA ILE A 11 -0.28 -1.21 9.13
C ILE A 11 0.70 -2.30 8.68
N GLY A 12 1.88 -1.88 8.25
CA GLY A 12 2.92 -2.77 7.74
C GLY A 12 4.27 -2.08 7.74
N ILE A 13 5.22 -2.64 6.98
CA ILE A 13 6.54 -2.06 6.75
C ILE A 13 6.76 -1.80 5.27
N GLY A 14 7.60 -0.80 4.97
CA GLY A 14 8.08 -0.53 3.63
C GLY A 14 9.09 -1.57 3.11
N PRO A 15 9.48 -1.48 1.82
CA PRO A 15 9.02 -0.48 0.85
C PRO A 15 7.81 -0.89 0.00
N SER A 16 7.38 -2.17 0.00
CA SER A 16 6.37 -2.66 -0.93
C SER A 16 5.33 -3.59 -0.30
N SER A 17 4.05 -3.35 -0.58
CA SER A 17 2.98 -4.24 -0.13
C SER A 17 3.02 -5.58 -0.87
N SER A 18 3.24 -5.54 -2.19
CA SER A 18 3.27 -6.73 -3.06
C SER A 18 4.56 -7.52 -2.90
N HIS A 19 5.68 -6.85 -2.66
CA HIS A 19 7.01 -7.47 -2.69
C HIS A 19 7.69 -7.57 -1.32
N THR A 20 7.23 -6.86 -0.29
CA THR A 20 7.77 -6.99 1.09
C THR A 20 6.74 -7.63 2.01
N VAL A 21 5.59 -6.98 2.17
CA VAL A 21 4.52 -7.41 3.11
C VAL A 21 3.90 -8.74 2.68
N GLY A 22 3.58 -8.91 1.40
CA GLY A 22 3.03 -10.15 0.86
C GLY A 22 3.97 -11.35 1.10
N PRO A 23 5.22 -11.31 0.60
CA PRO A 23 6.20 -12.37 0.82
C PRO A 23 6.49 -12.66 2.30
N MET A 24 6.49 -11.64 3.16
CA MET A 24 6.59 -11.82 4.61
C MET A 24 5.41 -12.60 5.18
N ARG A 25 4.17 -12.25 4.82
CA ARG A 25 2.97 -12.98 5.25
C ARG A 25 2.96 -14.42 4.73
N ALA A 26 3.34 -14.62 3.48
CA ALA A 26 3.38 -15.95 2.88
C ALA A 26 4.42 -16.86 3.57
N ALA A 27 5.60 -16.32 3.88
CA ALA A 27 6.63 -17.03 4.64
C ALA A 27 6.16 -17.36 6.05
N LEU A 28 5.52 -16.41 6.75
CA LEU A 28 4.93 -16.64 8.08
C LEU A 28 3.86 -17.74 8.04
N MET A 29 2.91 -17.65 7.09
CA MET A 29 1.87 -18.68 6.88
C MET A 29 2.46 -20.06 6.60
N PHE A 30 3.59 -20.11 5.88
CA PHE A 30 4.28 -21.35 5.60
C PHE A 30 4.87 -21.98 6.85
N VAL A 31 5.63 -21.24 7.66
CA VAL A 31 6.27 -21.78 8.88
C VAL A 31 5.26 -22.09 9.99
N GLN A 32 4.22 -21.26 10.16
CA GLN A 32 3.09 -21.59 11.04
C GLN A 32 2.36 -22.86 10.57
N GLY A 33 2.29 -23.06 9.26
CA GLY A 33 1.80 -24.30 8.66
C GLY A 33 2.63 -25.51 9.04
N LEU A 34 3.96 -25.40 9.01
CA LEU A 34 4.87 -26.48 9.43
C LEU A 34 4.64 -26.87 10.90
N GLU A 35 4.54 -25.88 11.79
CA GLU A 35 4.28 -26.10 13.21
C GLU A 35 2.92 -26.79 13.42
N ARG A 36 1.84 -26.23 12.85
CA ARG A 36 0.49 -26.77 12.96
C ARG A 36 0.39 -28.21 12.44
N ASP A 37 1.10 -28.52 11.36
CA ASP A 37 1.05 -29.84 10.73
C ASP A 37 2.08 -30.82 11.34
N GLY A 38 2.81 -30.42 12.40
CA GLY A 38 3.79 -31.27 13.11
C GLY A 38 5.08 -31.56 12.34
N LEU A 39 5.41 -30.73 11.35
CA LEU A 39 6.55 -30.91 10.43
C LEU A 39 7.77 -30.03 10.79
N LEU A 40 7.64 -29.11 11.75
CA LEU A 40 8.70 -28.16 12.10
C LEU A 40 9.98 -28.88 12.57
N ASP A 41 9.86 -29.79 13.53
CA ASP A 41 11.00 -30.51 14.12
C ASP A 41 11.77 -31.35 13.08
N ALA A 42 11.07 -31.88 12.07
CA ALA A 42 11.65 -32.67 10.99
C ALA A 42 12.30 -31.82 9.90
N THR A 43 12.03 -30.51 9.86
CA THR A 43 12.52 -29.61 8.81
C THR A 43 13.98 -29.28 9.02
N ALA A 44 14.85 -29.70 8.08
CA ALA A 44 16.27 -29.37 8.10
C ALA A 44 16.66 -28.30 7.07
N HIS A 45 15.86 -28.15 6.00
CA HIS A 45 16.14 -27.22 4.92
C HIS A 45 14.87 -26.49 4.47
N VAL A 46 15.01 -25.19 4.19
CA VAL A 46 13.95 -24.37 3.59
C VAL A 46 14.46 -23.72 2.31
N LYS A 47 13.68 -23.82 1.23
CA LYS A 47 13.94 -23.18 -0.06
C LYS A 47 12.76 -22.29 -0.44
N VAL A 48 13.08 -21.08 -0.90
CA VAL A 48 12.12 -20.11 -1.40
C VAL A 48 12.47 -19.73 -2.83
N GLU A 49 11.48 -19.77 -3.70
CA GLU A 49 11.60 -19.45 -5.12
C GLU A 49 10.61 -18.34 -5.47
N LEU A 50 11.12 -17.22 -5.98
CA LEU A 50 10.35 -16.01 -6.29
C LEU A 50 10.24 -15.86 -7.80
N TYR A 51 9.02 -15.72 -8.33
CA TYR A 51 8.73 -15.76 -9.77
C TYR A 51 8.21 -14.43 -10.30
N GLY A 52 8.35 -14.23 -11.61
CA GLY A 52 7.82 -13.11 -12.36
C GLY A 52 8.33 -11.75 -11.88
N SER A 53 7.42 -10.86 -11.50
CA SER A 53 7.75 -9.52 -11.02
C SER A 53 8.47 -9.57 -9.66
N LEU A 54 8.07 -10.46 -8.73
CA LEU A 54 8.84 -10.73 -7.49
C LEU A 54 10.29 -11.13 -7.79
N GLY A 55 10.51 -11.96 -8.82
CA GLY A 55 11.84 -12.35 -9.24
C GLY A 55 12.63 -11.22 -9.93
N ALA A 56 11.95 -10.30 -10.61
CA ALA A 56 12.57 -9.23 -11.40
C ALA A 56 13.00 -8.03 -10.54
N THR A 57 12.13 -7.55 -9.65
CA THR A 57 12.32 -6.32 -8.84
C THR A 57 12.49 -6.62 -7.35
N GLY A 58 12.36 -7.88 -6.92
CA GLY A 58 12.31 -8.24 -5.49
C GLY A 58 13.53 -7.79 -4.68
N LYS A 59 14.72 -7.68 -5.27
CA LYS A 59 15.88 -7.12 -4.57
C LYS A 59 15.70 -5.63 -4.24
N GLY A 60 15.24 -4.83 -5.20
CA GLY A 60 14.96 -3.40 -5.01
C GLY A 60 13.77 -3.15 -4.06
N HIS A 61 12.88 -4.14 -3.93
CA HIS A 61 11.76 -4.10 -2.99
C HIS A 61 12.02 -4.81 -1.64
N GLY A 62 13.21 -5.35 -1.40
CA GLY A 62 13.53 -6.07 -0.16
C GLY A 62 12.68 -7.33 0.07
N THR A 63 12.36 -8.07 -0.98
CA THR A 63 11.56 -9.31 -0.91
C THR A 63 12.27 -10.39 -0.10
N ASP A 64 13.58 -10.51 -0.23
CA ASP A 64 14.40 -11.37 0.60
C ASP A 64 14.29 -11.02 2.09
N ARG A 65 14.37 -9.72 2.43
CA ARG A 65 14.11 -9.21 3.78
C ARG A 65 12.71 -9.62 4.28
N GLY A 66 11.68 -9.41 3.48
CA GLY A 66 10.32 -9.82 3.83
C GLY A 66 10.21 -11.32 4.11
N VAL A 67 10.73 -12.16 3.20
CA VAL A 67 10.76 -13.61 3.35
C VAL A 67 11.48 -14.04 4.63
N MET A 68 12.69 -13.51 4.89
CA MET A 68 13.46 -13.88 6.08
C MET A 68 12.72 -13.54 7.38
N LEU A 69 12.12 -12.35 7.47
CA LEU A 69 11.33 -11.95 8.64
C LEU A 69 10.12 -12.86 8.85
N GLY A 70 9.40 -13.19 7.78
CA GLY A 70 8.28 -14.13 7.88
C GLY A 70 8.71 -15.53 8.33
N LEU A 71 9.85 -16.02 7.84
CA LEU A 71 10.41 -17.30 8.30
C LEU A 71 10.83 -17.26 9.77
N LEU A 72 11.34 -16.12 10.25
CA LEU A 72 11.67 -15.87 11.66
C LEU A 72 10.42 -15.78 12.57
N GLY A 73 9.21 -15.74 12.00
CA GLY A 73 7.96 -15.67 12.76
C GLY A 73 7.39 -14.26 12.93
N ASP A 74 7.98 -13.24 12.29
CA ASP A 74 7.50 -11.87 12.39
C ASP A 74 6.29 -11.61 11.48
N ALA A 75 5.35 -10.78 11.95
CA ALA A 75 4.25 -10.25 11.15
C ALA A 75 4.50 -8.78 10.76
N PRO A 76 4.11 -8.35 9.53
CA PRO A 76 4.43 -7.00 9.05
C PRO A 76 3.89 -5.85 9.90
N ASP A 77 2.76 -6.08 10.57
CA ASP A 77 2.04 -5.10 11.40
C ASP A 77 2.63 -4.99 12.81
N THR A 78 3.39 -5.99 13.27
CA THR A 78 3.96 -6.04 14.64
C THR A 78 5.48 -5.93 14.68
N VAL A 79 6.19 -6.37 13.63
CA VAL A 79 7.66 -6.35 13.58
C VAL A 79 8.21 -4.96 13.84
N ASP A 80 9.17 -4.80 14.76
CA ASP A 80 9.81 -3.51 15.01
C ASP A 80 10.82 -3.19 13.89
N PRO A 81 10.59 -2.15 13.06
CA PRO A 81 11.47 -1.81 11.95
C PRO A 81 12.91 -1.52 12.37
N GLU A 82 13.12 -0.99 13.58
CA GLU A 82 14.45 -0.59 14.07
C GLU A 82 15.35 -1.81 14.37
N THR A 83 14.75 -2.97 14.63
CA THR A 83 15.48 -4.22 14.92
C THR A 83 15.86 -5.02 13.67
N ILE A 84 15.24 -4.72 12.52
CA ILE A 84 15.29 -5.61 11.36
C ILE A 84 16.71 -5.77 10.82
N ASP A 85 17.43 -4.67 10.62
CA ASP A 85 18.73 -4.74 9.94
C ASP A 85 19.76 -5.53 10.76
N ALA A 86 19.77 -5.35 12.09
CA ALA A 86 20.63 -6.11 12.99
C ALA A 86 20.30 -7.62 12.93
N ARG A 87 19.02 -7.99 13.02
CA ARG A 87 18.57 -9.38 12.99
C ARG A 87 18.91 -10.07 11.67
N LEU A 88 18.71 -9.38 10.55
CA LEU A 88 19.05 -9.95 9.23
C LEU A 88 20.57 -10.07 9.04
N GLU A 89 21.35 -9.18 9.63
CA GLU A 89 22.80 -9.28 9.60
C GLU A 89 23.32 -10.46 10.42
N ASP A 90 22.69 -10.76 11.56
CA ASP A 90 23.00 -11.95 12.36
C ASP A 90 22.71 -13.25 11.59
N VAL A 91 21.62 -13.32 10.84
CA VAL A 91 21.32 -14.45 9.94
C VAL A 91 22.42 -14.60 8.88
N ARG A 92 22.87 -13.49 8.26
CA ARG A 92 23.94 -13.53 7.24
C ARG A 92 25.26 -14.01 7.81
N LYS A 93 25.65 -13.56 9.00
CA LYS A 93 26.91 -13.93 9.66
C LYS A 93 26.90 -15.37 10.16
N SER A 94 25.83 -15.78 10.82
CA SER A 94 25.68 -17.13 11.38
C SER A 94 25.42 -18.19 10.32
N LYS A 95 24.89 -17.78 9.15
CA LYS A 95 24.37 -18.69 8.11
C LYS A 95 23.30 -19.65 8.66
N GLN A 96 22.54 -19.18 9.64
CA GLN A 96 21.44 -19.90 10.26
C GLN A 96 20.22 -18.99 10.37
N LEU A 97 19.04 -19.57 10.22
CA LEU A 97 17.77 -18.90 10.45
C LEU A 97 16.92 -19.76 11.38
N ALA A 98 16.46 -19.18 12.49
CA ALA A 98 15.56 -19.85 13.42
C ALA A 98 14.11 -19.73 12.94
N LEU A 99 13.55 -20.81 12.38
CA LEU A 99 12.15 -20.83 11.98
C LEU A 99 11.28 -20.60 13.21
N LEU A 100 10.33 -19.65 13.10
CA LEU A 100 9.52 -19.15 14.22
C LEU A 100 10.34 -18.68 15.44
N GLY A 101 11.62 -18.36 15.24
CA GLY A 101 12.54 -17.99 16.31
C GLY A 101 12.99 -19.16 17.21
N THR A 102 12.54 -20.40 16.95
CA THR A 102 12.75 -21.54 17.84
C THR A 102 13.55 -22.68 17.20
N HIS A 103 13.45 -22.88 15.88
CA HIS A 103 14.04 -24.03 15.19
C HIS A 103 15.14 -23.61 14.19
N PRO A 104 16.43 -23.66 14.56
CA PRO A 104 17.53 -23.21 13.70
C PRO A 104 17.75 -24.17 12.52
N VAL A 105 17.77 -23.62 11.31
CA VAL A 105 18.13 -24.34 10.09
C VAL A 105 19.30 -23.65 9.37
N PRO A 106 20.18 -24.39 8.66
CA PRO A 106 21.18 -23.78 7.78
C PRO A 106 20.51 -22.88 6.73
N PHE A 107 20.97 -21.63 6.64
CA PHE A 107 20.37 -20.63 5.77
C PHE A 107 21.45 -19.71 5.18
N VAL A 108 21.76 -19.91 3.90
CA VAL A 108 22.62 -19.05 3.10
C VAL A 108 21.75 -18.38 2.05
N LEU A 109 21.61 -17.05 2.14
CA LEU A 109 20.65 -16.29 1.33
C LEU A 109 20.63 -16.64 -0.17
N LYS A 110 21.82 -16.73 -0.79
CA LYS A 110 21.96 -17.04 -2.23
C LYS A 110 21.56 -18.48 -2.60
N GLU A 111 21.61 -19.39 -1.64
CA GLU A 111 21.28 -20.80 -1.81
C GLU A 111 19.81 -21.05 -1.46
N ASN A 112 19.27 -20.36 -0.45
CA ASN A 112 17.93 -20.58 0.04
C ASN A 112 16.86 -19.72 -0.65
N ILE A 113 17.20 -18.55 -1.22
CA ILE A 113 16.26 -17.70 -1.96
C ILE A 113 16.69 -17.57 -3.43
N ALA A 114 15.86 -18.08 -4.33
CA ALA A 114 16.07 -17.99 -5.78
C ALA A 114 15.11 -16.98 -6.42
N PHE A 115 15.60 -16.22 -7.39
CA PHE A 115 14.84 -15.22 -8.13
C PHE A 115 14.73 -15.61 -9.61
N TYR A 116 13.50 -15.85 -10.07
CA TYR A 116 13.17 -16.24 -11.43
C TYR A 116 12.33 -15.17 -12.10
N ARG A 117 12.79 -14.68 -13.25
CA ARG A 117 12.05 -13.66 -14.02
C ARG A 117 10.80 -14.19 -14.72
N GLN A 118 10.70 -15.50 -14.89
CA GLN A 118 9.54 -16.13 -15.49
C GLN A 118 8.38 -16.09 -14.50
N ALA A 119 7.23 -15.58 -14.95
CA ALA A 119 6.01 -15.58 -14.15
C ALA A 119 5.42 -16.99 -14.04
N LEU A 120 4.73 -17.27 -12.93
CA LEU A 120 3.85 -18.42 -12.83
C LEU A 120 2.60 -18.17 -13.70
N PRO A 121 1.94 -19.22 -14.22
CA PRO A 121 0.71 -19.08 -15.00
C PRO A 121 -0.42 -18.33 -14.27
N GLU A 122 -0.49 -18.48 -12.95
CA GLU A 122 -1.59 -17.99 -12.12
C GLU A 122 -1.49 -16.48 -11.83
N HIS A 123 -0.28 -15.96 -11.61
CA HIS A 123 -0.06 -14.56 -11.26
C HIS A 123 1.41 -14.14 -11.46
N PRO A 124 1.70 -12.90 -11.88
CA PRO A 124 3.08 -12.40 -12.04
C PRO A 124 3.88 -12.34 -10.73
N ASN A 125 3.23 -12.27 -9.57
CA ASN A 125 3.87 -12.28 -8.25
C ASN A 125 3.66 -13.63 -7.57
N GLY A 126 4.37 -14.65 -8.06
CA GLY A 126 4.31 -16.01 -7.53
C GLY A 126 5.49 -16.35 -6.63
N MET A 127 5.26 -17.13 -5.58
CA MET A 127 6.33 -17.69 -4.76
C MET A 127 6.06 -19.15 -4.43
N LYS A 128 7.12 -19.96 -4.38
CA LYS A 128 7.08 -21.34 -3.92
C LYS A 128 7.97 -21.48 -2.69
N LEU A 129 7.44 -22.10 -1.65
CA LEU A 129 8.17 -22.41 -0.42
C LEU A 129 8.17 -23.92 -0.22
N ARG A 130 9.35 -24.46 0.04
CA ARG A 130 9.59 -25.89 0.23
C ARG A 130 10.37 -26.13 1.52
N ALA A 131 9.92 -27.09 2.31
CA ALA A 131 10.63 -27.61 3.46
C ALA A 131 11.02 -29.07 3.21
N SER A 132 12.25 -29.42 3.58
CA SER A 132 12.81 -30.76 3.41
C SER A 132 13.47 -31.25 4.70
N ASP A 133 13.51 -32.56 4.88
CA ASP A 133 14.22 -33.21 5.99
C ASP A 133 15.75 -33.22 5.77
N ALA A 134 16.49 -33.78 6.75
CA ALA A 134 17.95 -33.86 6.70
C ALA A 134 18.49 -34.75 5.56
N ASN A 135 17.66 -35.62 4.98
CA ASN A 135 18.01 -36.47 3.84
C ASN A 135 17.66 -35.80 2.49
N GLY A 136 17.07 -34.60 2.52
CA GLY A 136 16.61 -33.87 1.34
C GLY A 136 15.22 -34.30 0.84
N ALA A 137 14.51 -35.17 1.54
CA ALA A 137 13.15 -35.53 1.19
C ALA A 137 12.22 -34.35 1.44
N VAL A 138 11.34 -34.05 0.48
CA VAL A 138 10.39 -32.92 0.59
C VAL A 138 9.29 -33.28 1.58
N LEU A 139 9.18 -32.50 2.65
CA LEU A 139 8.12 -32.63 3.65
C LEU A 139 6.84 -31.93 3.18
N VAL A 140 6.99 -30.70 2.68
CA VAL A 140 5.88 -29.93 2.12
C VAL A 140 6.38 -28.89 1.12
N GLU A 141 5.56 -28.64 0.11
CA GLU A 141 5.72 -27.53 -0.83
C GLU A 141 4.39 -26.77 -0.95
N ARG A 142 4.44 -25.44 -0.91
CA ARG A 142 3.27 -24.58 -1.08
C ARG A 142 3.58 -23.44 -2.05
N THR A 143 2.59 -23.11 -2.87
CA THR A 143 2.65 -21.97 -3.80
C THR A 143 1.72 -20.87 -3.31
N TYR A 144 2.25 -19.65 -3.20
CA TYR A 144 1.51 -18.46 -2.80
C TYR A 144 1.59 -17.38 -3.88
N LEU A 145 0.53 -16.58 -4.00
CA LEU A 145 0.44 -15.48 -4.94
C LEU A 145 0.21 -14.17 -4.17
N SER A 146 1.05 -13.16 -4.42
CA SER A 146 0.92 -11.82 -3.82
C SER A 146 0.12 -10.90 -4.75
N VAL A 147 -1.18 -10.75 -4.47
CA VAL A 147 -2.18 -10.18 -5.41
C VAL A 147 -2.42 -8.67 -5.22
N GLY A 148 -1.48 -7.97 -4.58
CA GLY A 148 -1.58 -6.52 -4.31
C GLY A 148 -2.14 -6.19 -2.92
N GLY A 149 -1.89 -4.96 -2.43
CA GLY A 149 -2.35 -4.49 -1.11
C GLY A 149 -1.88 -5.34 0.10
N GLY A 150 -0.81 -6.13 -0.05
CA GLY A 150 -0.33 -7.05 0.99
C GLY A 150 -1.19 -8.30 1.19
N PHE A 151 -2.11 -8.61 0.25
CA PHE A 151 -2.87 -9.85 0.25
C PHE A 151 -2.06 -10.99 -0.35
N VAL A 152 -2.18 -12.16 0.27
CA VAL A 152 -1.58 -13.41 -0.19
C VAL A 152 -2.67 -14.45 -0.30
N VAL A 153 -2.70 -15.16 -1.41
CA VAL A 153 -3.57 -16.33 -1.60
C VAL A 153 -2.72 -17.58 -1.82
N THR A 154 -3.20 -18.71 -1.33
CA THR A 154 -2.58 -20.02 -1.65
C THR A 154 -3.13 -20.48 -3.00
N ALA A 155 -2.25 -20.81 -3.95
CA ALA A 155 -2.68 -21.27 -5.26
C ALA A 155 -3.52 -22.56 -5.12
N GLY A 156 -4.68 -22.61 -5.76
CA GLY A 156 -5.60 -23.74 -5.71
C GLY A 156 -6.50 -23.84 -4.46
N ALA A 157 -6.39 -22.92 -3.49
CA ALA A 157 -7.29 -22.89 -2.34
C ALA A 157 -8.64 -22.23 -2.68
N ALA A 158 -9.74 -22.83 -2.20
CA ALA A 158 -11.08 -22.24 -2.32
C ALA A 158 -11.20 -21.02 -1.36
N ASN A 159 -11.54 -19.84 -1.89
CA ASN A 159 -11.70 -18.59 -1.15
C ASN A 159 -13.03 -18.51 -0.36
N THR A 160 -13.37 -19.54 0.42
CA THR A 160 -14.69 -19.68 1.08
C THR A 160 -14.98 -18.61 2.12
N LYS A 161 -13.97 -18.10 2.86
CA LYS A 161 -14.15 -17.03 3.87
C LYS A 161 -14.54 -15.66 3.30
N VAL A 162 -14.21 -15.38 2.04
CA VAL A 162 -14.44 -14.07 1.40
C VAL A 162 -15.85 -13.96 0.80
N LEU A 163 -16.52 -15.11 0.59
CA LEU A 163 -17.87 -15.18 0.02
C LEU A 163 -18.94 -14.95 1.10
N SER A 164 -18.78 -15.52 2.30
CA SER A 164 -19.77 -15.40 3.39
C SER A 164 -19.91 -13.98 3.95
N ALA A 165 -18.83 -13.19 3.94
CA ALA A 165 -18.85 -11.83 4.46
C ALA A 165 -19.64 -10.84 3.59
N ALA A 166 -19.72 -11.08 2.27
CA ALA A 166 -20.47 -10.20 1.38
C ALA A 166 -21.97 -10.28 1.58
N GLU A 167 -22.46 -11.43 2.03
CA GLU A 167 -23.86 -11.68 2.33
C GLU A 167 -24.30 -11.04 3.66
N GLN A 168 -23.33 -10.60 4.49
CA GLN A 168 -23.58 -10.02 5.81
C GLN A 168 -23.56 -8.48 5.83
N MET A 169 -23.14 -7.83 4.74
CA MET A 169 -23.11 -6.35 4.66
C MET A 169 -24.52 -5.79 4.55
N THR A 170 -24.81 -4.71 5.30
CA THR A 170 -26.11 -4.04 5.30
C THR A 170 -26.40 -3.33 3.97
N HIS A 171 -25.38 -2.70 3.37
CA HIS A 171 -25.46 -1.88 2.16
C HIS A 171 -24.40 -2.33 1.15
N PRO A 172 -24.51 -3.54 0.56
CA PRO A 172 -23.55 -3.99 -0.42
C PRO A 172 -23.62 -3.12 -1.69
N PHE A 173 -22.47 -2.71 -2.19
CA PHE A 173 -22.35 -2.01 -3.47
C PHE A 173 -21.17 -2.54 -4.29
N ARG A 174 -21.28 -2.44 -5.60
CA ARG A 174 -20.27 -2.87 -6.56
C ARG A 174 -19.87 -1.75 -7.49
N THR A 175 -20.72 -0.78 -7.76
CA THR A 175 -20.48 0.33 -8.70
C THR A 175 -20.68 1.69 -8.04
N GLY A 176 -20.12 2.74 -8.62
CA GLY A 176 -20.36 4.13 -8.19
C GLY A 176 -21.85 4.48 -8.28
N ALA A 177 -22.52 4.05 -9.36
CA ALA A 177 -23.96 4.22 -9.52
C ALA A 177 -24.77 3.54 -8.40
N GLU A 178 -24.43 2.31 -8.00
CA GLU A 178 -25.08 1.61 -6.88
C GLU A 178 -24.83 2.34 -5.55
N LEU A 179 -23.59 2.79 -5.32
CA LEU A 179 -23.24 3.55 -4.10
C LEU A 179 -24.05 4.84 -4.00
N LEU A 180 -24.16 5.61 -5.09
CA LEU A 180 -24.99 6.81 -5.10
C LEU A 180 -26.47 6.50 -4.85
N ALA A 181 -27.02 5.47 -5.50
CA ALA A 181 -28.41 5.07 -5.29
C ALA A 181 -28.70 4.68 -3.83
N LEU A 182 -27.73 4.05 -3.14
CA LEU A 182 -27.82 3.78 -1.70
C LEU A 182 -27.83 5.07 -0.88
N THR A 183 -26.99 6.06 -1.21
CA THR A 183 -27.01 7.35 -0.49
C THR A 183 -28.34 8.09 -0.67
N GLU A 184 -28.92 8.06 -1.88
CA GLU A 184 -30.21 8.69 -2.18
C GLU A 184 -31.38 8.00 -1.47
N SER A 185 -31.43 6.66 -1.50
CA SER A 185 -32.52 5.88 -0.90
C SER A 185 -32.48 5.84 0.62
N THR A 186 -31.30 5.92 1.25
CA THR A 186 -31.15 5.88 2.70
C THR A 186 -31.04 7.26 3.35
N GLY A 187 -30.71 8.29 2.58
CA GLY A 187 -30.38 9.63 3.08
C GLY A 187 -29.05 9.70 3.84
N LYS A 188 -28.21 8.65 3.76
CA LYS A 188 -26.93 8.54 4.46
C LYS A 188 -25.77 8.99 3.58
N SER A 189 -24.72 9.52 4.22
CA SER A 189 -23.44 9.78 3.55
C SER A 189 -22.72 8.47 3.21
N ILE A 190 -21.74 8.54 2.30
CA ILE A 190 -20.89 7.39 1.95
C ILE A 190 -20.18 6.82 3.19
N ALA A 191 -19.67 7.69 4.07
CA ALA A 191 -19.04 7.28 5.32
C ALA A 191 -20.00 6.52 6.25
N GLN A 192 -21.24 6.98 6.36
CA GLN A 192 -22.27 6.32 7.18
C GLN A 192 -22.67 4.95 6.62
N LEU A 193 -22.78 4.81 5.29
CA LEU A 193 -23.01 3.51 4.65
C LEU A 193 -21.85 2.54 4.93
N MET A 194 -20.61 3.01 4.81
CA MET A 194 -19.43 2.20 5.12
C MET A 194 -19.36 1.82 6.59
N TRP A 195 -19.66 2.75 7.51
CA TRP A 195 -19.73 2.46 8.94
C TRP A 195 -20.69 1.29 9.25
N GLU A 196 -21.87 1.30 8.63
CA GLU A 196 -22.86 0.21 8.80
C GLU A 196 -22.45 -1.10 8.13
N ASN A 197 -21.64 -1.03 7.07
CA ASN A 197 -21.06 -2.23 6.45
C ASN A 197 -19.95 -2.85 7.30
N GLU A 198 -19.12 -2.04 7.99
CA GLU A 198 -18.05 -2.55 8.85
C GLU A 198 -18.57 -3.41 10.01
N ARG A 199 -19.83 -3.22 10.41
CA ARG A 199 -20.52 -4.04 11.41
C ARG A 199 -20.61 -5.53 11.05
N ALA A 200 -20.39 -5.89 9.79
CA ALA A 200 -20.30 -7.28 9.36
C ALA A 200 -19.05 -8.00 9.92
N TRP A 201 -18.01 -7.24 10.31
CA TRP A 201 -16.72 -7.80 10.79
C TRP A 201 -16.31 -7.31 12.16
N HIS A 202 -16.67 -6.07 12.50
CA HIS A 202 -16.14 -5.35 13.65
C HIS A 202 -17.27 -4.69 14.43
N THR A 203 -17.10 -4.60 15.75
CA THR A 203 -17.95 -3.76 16.59
C THR A 203 -17.68 -2.27 16.32
N GLU A 204 -18.59 -1.38 16.74
CA GLU A 204 -18.42 0.06 16.54
C GLU A 204 -17.15 0.61 17.20
N ASP A 205 -16.83 0.14 18.41
CA ASP A 205 -15.62 0.53 19.14
C ASP A 205 -14.35 0.03 18.42
N GLU A 206 -14.34 -1.22 17.94
CA GLU A 206 -13.22 -1.76 17.16
C GLU A 206 -13.02 -1.00 15.84
N THR A 207 -14.10 -0.64 15.15
CA THR A 207 -14.03 0.19 13.94
C THR A 207 -13.45 1.56 14.25
N ARG A 208 -13.96 2.23 15.30
CA ARG A 208 -13.49 3.56 15.73
C ARG A 208 -12.01 3.53 16.09
N ASP A 209 -11.62 2.65 17.00
CA ASP A 209 -10.26 2.56 17.50
C ASP A 209 -9.28 2.13 16.41
N GLY A 210 -9.69 1.21 15.53
CA GLY A 210 -8.89 0.81 14.38
C GLY A 210 -8.59 1.97 13.43
N LEU A 211 -9.59 2.79 13.10
CA LEU A 211 -9.43 3.96 12.24
C LEU A 211 -8.53 5.03 12.87
N LEU A 212 -8.72 5.30 14.17
CA LEU A 212 -7.87 6.24 14.90
C LEU A 212 -6.44 5.73 15.06
N LYS A 213 -6.25 4.42 15.23
CA LYS A 213 -4.93 3.79 15.23
C LYS A 213 -4.24 3.92 13.86
N ILE A 214 -4.96 3.70 12.75
CA ILE A 214 -4.44 3.96 11.41
C ILE A 214 -3.95 5.41 11.29
N TRP A 215 -4.78 6.36 11.71
CA TRP A 215 -4.42 7.78 11.66
C TRP A 215 -3.21 8.11 12.54
N ALA A 216 -3.13 7.55 13.74
CA ALA A 216 -1.97 7.71 14.63
C ALA A 216 -0.67 7.18 13.98
N VAL A 217 -0.70 6.02 13.33
CA VAL A 217 0.47 5.47 12.63
C VAL A 217 0.85 6.34 11.43
N MET A 218 -0.12 6.85 10.67
CA MET A 218 0.11 7.80 9.58
C MET A 218 0.81 9.08 10.07
N GLN A 219 0.35 9.68 11.16
CA GLN A 219 0.97 10.87 11.77
C GLN A 219 2.39 10.58 12.27
N SER A 220 2.59 9.41 12.89
CA SER A 220 3.93 9.00 13.34
C SER A 220 4.88 8.80 12.17
N CYS A 221 4.40 8.25 11.05
CA CYS A 221 5.18 8.05 9.82
C CYS A 221 5.62 9.40 9.24
N VAL A 222 4.71 10.37 9.13
CA VAL A 222 5.05 11.76 8.74
C VAL A 222 6.09 12.37 9.68
N SER A 223 5.88 12.25 11.00
CA SER A 223 6.78 12.84 12.00
C SER A 223 8.20 12.29 11.89
N ARG A 224 8.34 10.96 11.76
CA ARG A 224 9.63 10.30 11.57
C ARG A 224 10.29 10.71 10.24
N GLY A 225 9.52 10.80 9.16
CA GLY A 225 10.01 11.27 7.87
C GLY A 225 10.50 12.72 7.90
N CYS A 226 9.89 13.57 8.74
CA CYS A 226 10.36 14.92 9.02
C CYS A 226 11.60 14.97 9.94
N GLY A 227 12.11 13.83 10.41
CA GLY A 227 13.25 13.72 11.33
C GLY A 227 12.92 13.86 12.82
N ILE A 228 11.64 13.84 13.20
CA ILE A 228 11.22 13.90 14.60
C ILE A 228 11.35 12.50 15.20
N GLY A 229 12.28 12.33 16.13
CA GLY A 229 12.56 11.02 16.74
C GLY A 229 13.21 10.02 15.78
N ASN A 230 13.82 10.50 14.69
CA ASN A 230 14.54 9.68 13.72
C ASN A 230 15.91 10.34 13.39
N PRO A 231 17.01 9.90 14.01
CA PRO A 231 18.34 10.50 13.81
C PRO A 231 18.90 10.26 12.40
N ASP A 232 18.43 9.21 11.72
CA ASP A 232 18.92 8.82 10.39
C ASP A 232 18.16 9.54 9.26
N ALA A 233 17.21 10.41 9.59
CA ALA A 233 16.33 11.01 8.60
C ALA A 233 17.06 11.94 7.62
N ASP A 234 18.20 12.52 8.01
CA ASP A 234 19.02 13.37 7.12
C ASP A 234 19.91 12.58 6.14
N GLY A 235 19.89 11.25 6.21
CA GLY A 235 20.67 10.36 5.36
C GLY A 235 20.12 10.16 3.94
N ASN A 236 20.74 9.21 3.23
CA ASN A 236 20.31 8.76 1.93
C ASN A 236 19.40 7.54 2.05
N LEU A 237 18.46 7.39 1.11
CA LEU A 237 17.67 6.19 0.98
C LEU A 237 18.54 4.99 0.59
N PRO A 238 18.21 3.78 1.07
CA PRO A 238 18.98 2.58 0.77
C PRO A 238 18.96 2.25 -0.74
N GLY A 239 19.99 1.57 -1.21
CA GLY A 239 20.12 1.15 -2.61
C GLY A 239 21.18 1.94 -3.41
N PRO A 240 21.40 1.56 -4.67
CA PRO A 240 22.53 2.07 -5.48
C PRO A 240 22.45 3.55 -5.81
N PHE A 241 21.26 4.16 -5.88
CA PHE A 241 21.12 5.55 -6.32
C PHE A 241 21.37 6.59 -5.23
N GLN A 242 21.51 6.17 -3.96
CA GLN A 242 21.85 7.07 -2.85
C GLN A 242 20.98 8.34 -2.81
N VAL A 243 19.68 8.19 -3.06
CA VAL A 243 18.74 9.32 -3.16
C VAL A 243 18.65 10.01 -1.81
N LYS A 244 19.03 11.29 -1.75
CA LYS A 244 18.99 12.07 -0.52
C LYS A 244 17.55 12.26 -0.05
N ARG A 245 17.29 12.06 1.25
CA ARG A 245 16.02 12.44 1.87
C ARG A 245 15.85 13.96 1.91
N ARG A 246 14.66 14.42 1.59
CA ARG A 246 14.30 15.85 1.45
C ARG A 246 13.35 16.32 2.53
N ALA A 247 12.53 15.43 3.11
CA ALA A 247 11.50 15.82 4.08
C ALA A 247 12.05 16.54 5.31
N PRO A 248 13.16 16.14 5.97
CA PRO A 248 13.64 16.84 7.16
C PRO A 248 14.08 18.27 6.89
N GLN A 249 14.77 18.49 5.77
CA GLN A 249 15.21 19.83 5.37
C GLN A 249 14.02 20.72 5.01
N LEU A 250 13.04 20.18 4.28
CA LEU A 250 11.81 20.89 3.93
C LEU A 250 10.99 21.23 5.18
N TYR A 251 10.85 20.30 6.13
CA TYR A 251 10.18 20.53 7.41
C TYR A 251 10.82 21.70 8.17
N ARG A 252 12.14 21.67 8.36
CA ARG A 252 12.89 22.75 9.03
C ARG A 252 12.71 24.10 8.33
N ALA A 253 12.68 24.12 7.00
CA ALA A 253 12.45 25.34 6.22
C ALA A 253 11.04 25.91 6.43
N LEU A 254 10.01 25.06 6.39
CA LEU A 254 8.61 25.46 6.57
C LEU A 254 8.28 25.88 8.02
N THR A 255 8.92 25.27 9.02
CA THR A 255 8.73 25.65 10.43
C THR A 255 9.60 26.82 10.88
N GLY A 256 10.78 26.99 10.27
CA GLY A 256 11.75 28.02 10.66
C GLY A 256 11.41 29.44 10.17
N HIS A 257 10.51 29.56 9.19
CA HIS A 257 10.13 30.85 8.59
C HIS A 257 8.60 31.03 8.48
N PRO A 258 7.86 31.03 9.60
CA PRO A 258 6.39 31.09 9.58
C PRO A 258 5.85 32.36 8.90
N GLU A 259 6.56 33.48 9.00
CA GLU A 259 6.19 34.74 8.33
C GLU A 259 6.25 34.65 6.80
N ARG A 260 7.19 33.88 6.24
CA ARG A 260 7.26 33.64 4.78
C ARG A 260 6.09 32.79 4.30
N ALA A 261 5.64 31.83 5.10
CA ALA A 261 4.49 30.99 4.76
C ALA A 261 3.18 31.79 4.63
N LEU A 262 3.06 32.90 5.36
CA LEU A 262 1.92 33.83 5.24
C LEU A 262 1.99 34.71 3.99
N GLN A 263 3.17 34.90 3.41
CA GLN A 263 3.40 35.72 2.21
C GLN A 263 3.38 34.90 0.92
N ASP A 264 3.63 33.59 0.99
CA ASP A 264 3.62 32.69 -0.16
C ASP A 264 2.24 32.02 -0.34
N PRO A 265 1.49 32.33 -1.42
CA PRO A 265 0.19 31.72 -1.69
C PRO A 265 0.28 30.20 -1.94
N LEU A 266 1.47 29.65 -2.17
CA LEU A 266 1.69 28.22 -2.42
C LEU A 266 2.19 27.47 -1.18
N SER A 267 2.34 28.12 -0.02
CA SER A 267 2.85 27.48 1.20
C SER A 267 2.06 26.25 1.65
N MET A 268 0.73 26.22 1.41
CA MET A 268 -0.10 25.03 1.67
C MET A 268 0.27 23.85 0.78
N VAL A 269 0.66 24.11 -0.47
CA VAL A 269 1.12 23.07 -1.42
C VAL A 269 2.42 22.46 -0.92
N ASP A 270 3.33 23.28 -0.38
CA ASP A 270 4.59 22.78 0.19
C ASP A 270 4.38 21.91 1.42
N TRP A 271 3.40 22.22 2.28
CA TRP A 271 3.03 21.33 3.39
C TRP A 271 2.46 20.00 2.91
N ILE A 272 1.59 20.00 1.89
CA ILE A 272 1.07 18.77 1.28
C ILE A 272 2.22 17.93 0.70
N ASN A 273 3.13 18.58 -0.05
CA ASN A 273 4.32 17.94 -0.60
C ASN A 273 5.19 17.34 0.50
N LEU A 274 5.45 18.08 1.57
CA LEU A 274 6.24 17.61 2.71
C LEU A 274 5.66 16.32 3.29
N TYR A 275 4.36 16.30 3.61
CA TYR A 275 3.75 15.13 4.25
C TYR A 275 3.84 13.90 3.35
N ALA A 276 3.57 14.05 2.05
CA ALA A 276 3.66 12.95 1.09
C ALA A 276 5.10 12.44 0.94
N ILE A 277 6.07 13.36 0.81
CA ILE A 277 7.50 13.01 0.69
C ILE A 277 7.98 12.31 1.97
N ALA A 278 7.62 12.83 3.15
CA ALA A 278 8.02 12.25 4.43
C ALA A 278 7.58 10.78 4.56
N VAL A 279 6.32 10.48 4.23
CA VAL A 279 5.81 9.09 4.28
C VAL A 279 6.50 8.21 3.24
N ASN A 280 6.68 8.68 2.01
CA ASN A 280 7.30 7.87 0.96
C ASN A 280 8.81 7.66 1.17
N GLU A 281 9.49 8.60 1.83
CA GLU A 281 10.88 8.42 2.27
C GLU A 281 10.97 7.42 3.42
N GLU A 282 10.05 7.42 4.40
CA GLU A 282 9.95 6.37 5.44
C GLU A 282 9.65 5.01 4.82
N ASN A 283 8.73 4.95 3.86
CA ASN A 283 8.45 3.74 3.10
C ASN A 283 9.72 3.20 2.42
N ALA A 284 10.41 4.03 1.65
CA ALA A 284 11.60 3.63 0.91
C ALA A 284 12.76 3.16 1.83
N ALA A 285 12.81 3.67 3.07
CA ALA A 285 13.76 3.24 4.09
C ALA A 285 13.36 1.94 4.81
N GLY A 286 12.18 1.37 4.52
CA GLY A 286 11.68 0.16 5.17
C GLY A 286 11.06 0.41 6.55
N GLY A 287 10.67 1.65 6.85
CA GLY A 287 10.01 2.05 8.09
C GLY A 287 8.56 1.56 8.18
N ARG A 288 7.91 1.88 9.31
CA ARG A 288 6.47 1.59 9.51
C ARG A 288 5.62 2.50 8.63
N VAL A 289 4.69 1.89 7.89
CA VAL A 289 3.79 2.59 6.96
C VAL A 289 2.38 2.00 7.02
N VAL A 290 1.39 2.74 6.53
CA VAL A 290 0.03 2.22 6.30
C VAL A 290 -0.22 2.18 4.79
N THR A 291 -0.73 1.06 4.29
CA THR A 291 -1.14 0.95 2.88
C THR A 291 -2.26 1.93 2.57
N ALA A 292 -2.25 2.58 1.40
CA ALA A 292 -3.30 3.52 1.03
C ALA A 292 -3.50 3.69 -0.50
N PRO A 293 -3.86 2.64 -1.27
CA PRO A 293 -4.11 1.25 -0.86
C PRO A 293 -2.88 0.35 -0.97
N THR A 294 -1.72 0.89 -1.39
CA THR A 294 -0.43 0.21 -1.41
C THR A 294 0.64 1.06 -0.73
N ASN A 295 1.79 0.47 -0.40
CA ASN A 295 2.94 1.14 0.19
C ASN A 295 3.52 2.21 -0.75
N GLY A 296 3.53 1.92 -2.06
CA GLY A 296 4.03 2.86 -3.07
C GLY A 296 3.18 4.13 -3.19
N ALA A 297 1.92 4.08 -2.79
CA ALA A 297 0.98 5.20 -2.76
C ALA A 297 0.67 5.70 -1.33
N ALA A 298 1.45 5.27 -0.33
CA ALA A 298 1.14 5.48 1.08
C ALA A 298 1.13 6.96 1.53
N GLY A 299 1.80 7.86 0.80
CA GLY A 299 1.90 9.26 1.21
C GLY A 299 0.67 10.11 0.93
N ILE A 300 -0.22 9.68 0.02
CA ILE A 300 -1.29 10.55 -0.49
C ILE A 300 -2.41 10.77 0.54
N ILE A 301 -2.98 9.68 1.05
CA ILE A 301 -4.02 9.74 2.07
C ILE A 301 -3.57 10.52 3.32
N PRO A 302 -2.43 10.23 3.96
CA PRO A 302 -1.99 10.98 5.12
C PRO A 302 -1.66 12.45 4.81
N ALA A 303 -1.11 12.77 3.64
CA ALA A 303 -0.84 14.16 3.26
C ALA A 303 -2.13 14.99 3.15
N VAL A 304 -3.15 14.44 2.50
CA VAL A 304 -4.45 15.10 2.35
C VAL A 304 -5.22 15.15 3.67
N LEU A 305 -5.09 14.13 4.51
CA LEU A 305 -5.71 14.11 5.84
C LEU A 305 -5.02 15.07 6.83
N HIS A 306 -3.70 15.25 6.73
CA HIS A 306 -2.99 16.33 7.42
C HIS A 306 -3.43 17.72 6.91
N TYR A 307 -3.70 17.85 5.61
CA TYR A 307 -4.25 19.08 5.07
C TYR A 307 -5.62 19.40 5.67
N TYR A 308 -6.52 18.40 5.73
CA TYR A 308 -7.82 18.54 6.37
C TYR A 308 -7.67 18.98 7.84
N THR A 309 -6.97 18.19 8.64
CA THR A 309 -6.84 18.40 10.09
C THR A 309 -6.15 19.72 10.46
N ARG A 310 -5.23 20.23 9.62
CA ARG A 310 -4.44 21.43 9.94
C ARG A 310 -4.96 22.72 9.33
N PHE A 311 -5.53 22.67 8.13
CA PHE A 311 -5.85 23.87 7.35
C PHE A 311 -7.35 24.06 7.10
N THR A 312 -8.19 23.10 7.48
CA THR A 312 -9.65 23.23 7.32
C THR A 312 -10.29 23.69 8.64
N PRO A 313 -10.98 24.85 8.66
CA PRO A 313 -11.75 25.27 9.83
C PRO A 313 -12.82 24.25 10.21
N GLY A 314 -12.90 23.91 11.49
CA GLY A 314 -13.88 22.94 12.01
C GLY A 314 -13.50 21.46 11.82
N ALA A 315 -12.29 21.17 11.33
CA ALA A 315 -11.78 19.80 11.29
C ALA A 315 -11.78 19.16 12.68
N ASN A 316 -12.23 17.91 12.76
CA ASN A 316 -12.40 17.18 14.01
C ASN A 316 -12.18 15.67 13.82
N GLU A 317 -12.22 14.92 14.92
CA GLU A 317 -12.00 13.48 14.93
C GLU A 317 -13.03 12.70 14.11
N GLN A 318 -14.31 13.09 14.14
CA GLN A 318 -15.34 12.44 13.33
C GLN A 318 -15.07 12.63 11.84
N GLY A 319 -14.60 13.81 11.43
CA GLY A 319 -14.17 14.04 10.06
C GLY A 319 -12.99 13.17 9.63
N VAL A 320 -12.07 12.83 10.54
CA VAL A 320 -10.99 11.86 10.25
C VAL A 320 -11.56 10.47 9.97
N ILE A 321 -12.53 10.02 10.77
CA ILE A 321 -13.24 8.75 10.59
C ILE A 321 -13.98 8.75 9.25
N ASP A 322 -14.75 9.80 8.97
CA ASP A 322 -15.55 9.94 7.76
C ASP A 322 -14.67 10.00 6.51
N PHE A 323 -13.49 10.65 6.60
CA PHE A 323 -12.49 10.69 5.54
C PHE A 323 -12.01 9.28 5.20
N LEU A 324 -11.57 8.50 6.19
CA LEU A 324 -11.02 7.16 5.97
C LEU A 324 -12.09 6.20 5.42
N LEU A 325 -13.32 6.27 5.92
CA LEU A 325 -14.43 5.44 5.43
C LEU A 325 -14.84 5.80 4.00
N THR A 326 -14.91 7.10 3.69
CA THR A 326 -15.21 7.54 2.31
C THR A 326 -14.11 7.15 1.34
N ALA A 327 -12.84 7.34 1.73
CA ALA A 327 -11.69 6.89 0.96
C ALA A 327 -11.75 5.37 0.72
N ALA A 328 -12.14 4.60 1.74
CA ALA A 328 -12.31 3.15 1.63
C ALA A 328 -13.39 2.77 0.62
N ALA A 329 -14.56 3.39 0.67
CA ALA A 329 -15.65 3.13 -0.29
C ALA A 329 -15.18 3.28 -1.74
N ILE A 330 -14.46 4.37 -2.03
CA ILE A 330 -13.90 4.64 -3.36
C ILE A 330 -12.85 3.57 -3.72
N GLY A 331 -11.96 3.21 -2.79
CA GLY A 331 -10.97 2.15 -2.99
C GLY A 331 -11.60 0.78 -3.27
N VAL A 332 -12.74 0.47 -2.65
CA VAL A 332 -13.52 -0.75 -2.90
C VAL A 332 -14.00 -0.80 -4.35
N LEU A 333 -14.49 0.32 -4.92
CA LEU A 333 -14.93 0.38 -6.32
C LEU A 333 -13.81 -0.01 -7.29
N TYR A 334 -12.60 0.50 -7.08
CA TYR A 334 -11.43 0.14 -7.90
C TYR A 334 -11.02 -1.32 -7.72
N LYS A 335 -10.98 -1.81 -6.48
CA LYS A 335 -10.59 -3.19 -6.17
C LYS A 335 -11.57 -4.22 -6.75
N LEU A 336 -12.87 -3.92 -6.76
CA LEU A 336 -13.89 -4.84 -7.27
C LEU A 336 -13.97 -4.89 -8.80
N ASN A 337 -13.73 -3.75 -9.47
CA ASN A 337 -14.01 -3.64 -10.90
C ASN A 337 -12.75 -3.54 -11.78
N ALA A 338 -11.57 -3.39 -11.17
CA ALA A 338 -10.29 -3.33 -11.85
C ALA A 338 -9.21 -4.03 -11.02
N SER A 339 -8.08 -3.38 -10.75
CA SER A 339 -7.02 -3.87 -9.88
C SER A 339 -6.34 -2.70 -9.17
N ILE A 340 -5.77 -2.99 -7.99
CA ILE A 340 -4.90 -2.08 -7.23
C ILE A 340 -3.42 -2.50 -7.31
N SER A 341 -3.08 -3.42 -8.22
CA SER A 341 -1.74 -3.96 -8.40
C SER A 341 -1.00 -3.23 -9.52
N GLY A 342 0.17 -2.68 -9.18
CA GLY A 342 1.09 -2.07 -10.15
C GLY A 342 1.53 -3.04 -11.24
N ALA A 343 1.60 -4.33 -10.91
CA ALA A 343 1.93 -5.40 -11.85
C ALA A 343 0.81 -5.71 -12.86
N GLU A 344 -0.43 -5.32 -12.59
CA GLU A 344 -1.58 -5.63 -13.45
C GLU A 344 -2.03 -4.42 -14.26
N VAL A 345 -2.17 -3.26 -13.63
CA VAL A 345 -2.74 -2.05 -14.26
C VAL A 345 -1.81 -0.84 -14.24
N GLY A 346 -0.57 -0.99 -13.77
CA GLY A 346 0.37 0.12 -13.63
C GLY A 346 0.09 1.01 -12.42
N CYS A 347 0.79 2.14 -12.34
CA CYS A 347 0.77 3.01 -11.16
C CYS A 347 -0.55 3.80 -11.03
N GLN A 348 -1.35 3.86 -12.10
CA GLN A 348 -2.74 4.32 -12.01
C GLN A 348 -3.56 3.50 -11.00
N GLY A 349 -3.31 2.19 -10.87
CA GLY A 349 -3.98 1.34 -9.88
C GLY A 349 -3.51 1.56 -8.44
N GLU A 350 -2.42 2.30 -8.25
CA GLU A 350 -1.84 2.56 -6.93
C GLU A 350 -1.98 4.04 -6.57
N VAL A 351 -1.14 4.89 -7.19
CA VAL A 351 -1.14 6.35 -6.98
C VAL A 351 -2.41 6.99 -7.51
N GLY A 352 -2.93 6.53 -8.66
CA GLY A 352 -4.19 7.06 -9.21
C GLY A 352 -5.38 6.74 -8.30
N VAL A 353 -5.45 5.50 -7.80
CA VAL A 353 -6.50 5.07 -6.86
C VAL A 353 -6.39 5.86 -5.56
N ALA A 354 -5.20 6.01 -4.99
CA ALA A 354 -4.98 6.81 -3.80
C ALA A 354 -5.37 8.29 -3.98
N CYS A 355 -5.07 8.87 -5.15
CA CYS A 355 -5.47 10.23 -5.53
C CYS A 355 -7.00 10.37 -5.55
N SER A 356 -7.69 9.41 -6.18
CA SER A 356 -9.15 9.36 -6.25
C SER A 356 -9.79 9.20 -4.87
N MET A 357 -9.30 8.24 -4.07
CA MET A 357 -9.72 8.01 -2.69
C MET A 357 -9.61 9.28 -1.85
N ALA A 358 -8.46 9.95 -1.90
CA ALA A 358 -8.21 11.16 -1.13
C ALA A 358 -9.05 12.36 -1.61
N ALA A 359 -9.28 12.48 -2.92
CA ALA A 359 -10.09 13.55 -3.49
C ALA A 359 -11.55 13.46 -3.05
N GLY A 360 -12.17 12.29 -3.21
CA GLY A 360 -13.55 12.08 -2.78
C GLY A 360 -13.72 12.19 -1.27
N ALA A 361 -12.79 11.62 -0.49
CA ALA A 361 -12.80 11.73 0.96
C ALA A 361 -12.68 13.18 1.45
N LEU A 362 -11.79 13.98 0.85
CA LEU A 362 -11.68 15.39 1.16
C LEU A 362 -12.96 16.16 0.79
N ALA A 363 -13.53 15.89 -0.38
CA ALA A 363 -14.80 16.50 -0.78
C ALA A 363 -15.92 16.22 0.22
N ALA A 364 -16.01 14.98 0.73
CA ALA A 364 -17.03 14.60 1.72
C ALA A 364 -16.90 15.40 3.03
N VAL A 365 -15.69 15.45 3.60
CA VAL A 365 -15.47 16.13 4.89
C VAL A 365 -15.47 17.66 4.79
N LEU A 366 -15.44 18.20 3.57
CA LEU A 366 -15.66 19.62 3.27
C LEU A 366 -17.14 19.95 2.99
N GLY A 367 -18.05 18.98 3.18
CA GLY A 367 -19.50 19.18 3.03
C GLY A 367 -20.04 18.96 1.63
N GLY A 368 -19.30 18.29 0.75
CA GLY A 368 -19.77 17.91 -0.58
C GLY A 368 -20.90 16.88 -0.53
N THR A 369 -21.84 16.98 -1.47
CA THR A 369 -22.87 15.96 -1.69
C THR A 369 -22.24 14.65 -2.18
N PRO A 370 -22.91 13.49 -2.06
CA PRO A 370 -22.42 12.22 -2.62
C PRO A 370 -22.01 12.31 -4.11
N ARG A 371 -22.74 13.11 -4.90
CA ARG A 371 -22.41 13.36 -6.32
C ARG A 371 -21.12 14.16 -6.50
N GLN A 372 -20.88 15.16 -5.66
CA GLN A 372 -19.60 15.89 -5.65
C GLN A 372 -18.45 15.02 -5.15
N VAL A 373 -18.71 14.10 -4.22
CA VAL A 373 -17.72 13.11 -3.77
C VAL A 373 -17.31 12.18 -4.91
N GLU A 374 -18.28 11.63 -5.65
CA GLU A 374 -18.01 10.84 -6.85
C GLU A 374 -17.24 11.66 -7.90
N ASN A 375 -17.66 12.90 -8.16
CA ASN A 375 -16.99 13.77 -9.13
C ASN A 375 -15.53 14.07 -8.74
N ALA A 376 -15.25 14.34 -7.47
CA ALA A 376 -13.89 14.56 -7.00
C ALA A 376 -13.03 13.29 -7.17
N ALA A 377 -13.58 12.13 -6.85
CA ALA A 377 -12.92 10.84 -7.04
C ALA A 377 -12.63 10.57 -8.52
N GLU A 378 -13.58 10.89 -9.39
CA GLU A 378 -13.49 10.76 -10.84
C GLU A 378 -12.35 11.61 -11.42
N ILE A 379 -12.36 12.92 -11.17
CA ILE A 379 -11.27 13.84 -11.57
C ILE A 379 -9.92 13.35 -11.03
N GLY A 380 -9.90 12.88 -9.77
CA GLY A 380 -8.70 12.35 -9.13
C GLY A 380 -8.09 11.17 -9.89
N MET A 381 -8.90 10.29 -10.48
CA MET A 381 -8.40 9.18 -11.29
C MET A 381 -8.15 9.57 -12.74
N GLU A 382 -9.00 10.41 -13.35
CA GLU A 382 -8.87 10.85 -14.74
C GLU A 382 -7.45 11.39 -15.01
N HIS A 383 -6.94 12.23 -14.12
CA HIS A 383 -5.59 12.81 -14.20
C HIS A 383 -4.44 11.83 -13.90
N ASN A 384 -4.72 10.54 -13.76
CA ASN A 384 -3.74 9.48 -13.56
C ASN A 384 -3.94 8.29 -14.53
N LEU A 385 -4.93 8.33 -15.42
CA LEU A 385 -5.12 7.29 -16.44
C LEU A 385 -3.88 7.15 -17.35
N GLY A 386 -3.49 5.90 -17.63
CA GLY A 386 -2.31 5.55 -18.41
C GLY A 386 -0.99 5.59 -17.63
N LEU A 387 -0.99 5.92 -16.33
CA LEU A 387 0.24 6.01 -15.55
C LEU A 387 0.89 4.63 -15.34
N THR A 388 2.06 4.44 -15.94
CA THR A 388 2.85 3.20 -15.91
C THR A 388 3.57 2.98 -14.58
N CYS A 389 3.89 1.73 -14.22
CA CYS A 389 4.66 1.40 -13.01
C CYS A 389 6.05 0.87 -13.39
N ASP A 390 6.98 1.77 -13.67
CA ASP A 390 8.33 1.41 -14.10
C ASP A 390 9.37 2.21 -13.31
N PRO A 391 9.55 1.88 -12.02
CA PRO A 391 10.45 2.63 -11.14
C PRO A 391 11.92 2.32 -11.44
N VAL A 392 12.76 3.32 -11.19
CA VAL A 392 14.21 3.25 -11.44
C VAL A 392 14.86 2.23 -10.51
N GLY A 393 15.62 1.30 -11.09
CA GLY A 393 16.24 0.15 -10.40
C GLY A 393 15.26 -0.77 -9.67
N GLY A 394 13.96 -0.72 -9.98
CA GLY A 394 12.95 -1.50 -9.26
C GLY A 394 12.80 -1.08 -7.80
N MET A 395 13.07 0.18 -7.47
CA MET A 395 12.97 0.71 -6.11
C MET A 395 11.80 1.67 -5.97
N VAL A 396 11.11 1.63 -4.83
CA VAL A 396 9.97 2.51 -4.52
C VAL A 396 10.46 3.90 -4.10
N GLN A 397 11.23 4.54 -4.99
CA GLN A 397 11.89 5.84 -4.79
C GLN A 397 11.54 6.78 -5.93
N ILE A 398 12.12 6.56 -7.12
CA ILE A 398 11.91 7.40 -8.30
C ILE A 398 11.11 6.61 -9.34
N PRO A 399 9.98 7.14 -9.87
CA PRO A 399 9.35 8.44 -9.59
C PRO A 399 8.30 8.38 -8.46
N CYS A 400 8.33 7.36 -7.60
CA CYS A 400 7.29 7.06 -6.62
C CYS A 400 7.08 8.20 -5.60
N ILE A 401 8.17 8.78 -5.07
CA ILE A 401 8.11 9.84 -4.06
C ILE A 401 7.44 11.09 -4.64
N GLU A 402 7.88 11.57 -5.81
CA GLU A 402 7.29 12.74 -6.48
C GLU A 402 5.85 12.48 -6.91
N ARG A 403 5.52 11.25 -7.34
CA ARG A 403 4.15 10.88 -7.70
C ARG A 403 3.19 11.04 -6.51
N ASN A 404 3.61 10.71 -5.29
CA ASN A 404 2.76 10.90 -4.11
C ASN A 404 2.56 12.38 -3.79
N ALA A 405 3.61 13.19 -3.87
CA ALA A 405 3.49 14.65 -3.69
C ALA A 405 2.53 15.26 -4.71
N MET A 406 2.75 14.98 -6.00
CA MET A 406 1.92 15.49 -7.09
C MET A 406 0.46 15.00 -6.99
N ALA A 407 0.24 13.72 -6.68
CA ALA A 407 -1.10 13.17 -6.54
C ALA A 407 -1.85 13.74 -5.33
N SER A 408 -1.17 14.05 -4.23
CA SER A 408 -1.78 14.71 -3.07
C SER A 408 -2.30 16.11 -3.43
N VAL A 409 -1.52 16.87 -4.20
CA VAL A 409 -1.94 18.18 -4.71
C VAL A 409 -3.10 18.07 -5.69
N LYS A 410 -3.05 17.09 -6.61
CA LYS A 410 -4.17 16.80 -7.52
C LYS A 410 -5.45 16.45 -6.74
N ALA A 411 -5.36 15.65 -5.69
CA ALA A 411 -6.51 15.26 -4.89
C ALA A 411 -7.18 16.46 -4.21
N VAL A 412 -6.40 17.36 -3.61
CA VAL A 412 -6.91 18.60 -3.02
C VAL A 412 -7.57 19.48 -4.09
N ASN A 413 -6.94 19.61 -5.26
CA ASN A 413 -7.50 20.41 -6.34
C ASN A 413 -8.78 19.80 -6.93
N ALA A 414 -8.83 18.48 -7.11
CA ALA A 414 -10.00 17.74 -7.58
C ALA A 414 -11.21 17.93 -6.64
N ALA A 415 -11.00 17.82 -5.32
CA ALA A 415 -12.03 18.13 -4.32
C ALA A 415 -12.52 19.58 -4.45
N ARG A 416 -11.62 20.55 -4.60
CA ARG A 416 -11.98 21.97 -4.79
C ARG A 416 -12.77 22.22 -6.06
N MET A 417 -12.42 21.55 -7.17
CA MET A 417 -13.14 21.65 -8.43
C MET A 417 -14.57 21.11 -8.29
N ALA A 418 -14.72 19.91 -7.74
CA ALA A 418 -16.03 19.29 -7.53
C ALA A 418 -16.94 20.12 -6.60
N LEU A 419 -16.40 20.66 -5.51
CA LEU A 419 -17.14 21.49 -4.55
C LEU A 419 -17.57 22.86 -5.11
N ARG A 420 -16.86 23.37 -6.12
CA ARG A 420 -17.25 24.60 -6.83
C ARG A 420 -18.27 24.34 -7.94
N GLY A 421 -18.36 23.09 -8.40
CA GLY A 421 -19.44 22.62 -9.26
C GLY A 421 -20.67 22.18 -8.45
N ASP A 422 -21.67 21.68 -9.16
CA ASP A 422 -22.90 21.10 -8.59
C ASP A 422 -22.84 19.57 -8.46
N GLY A 423 -21.68 18.96 -8.81
CA GLY A 423 -21.49 17.51 -8.87
C GLY A 423 -21.95 16.86 -10.18
N SER A 424 -22.50 17.63 -11.12
CA SER A 424 -22.81 17.16 -12.47
C SER A 424 -21.53 17.00 -13.28
N HIS A 425 -21.32 15.82 -13.84
CA HIS A 425 -20.17 15.51 -14.68
C HIS A 425 -20.58 14.54 -15.79
N TYR A 426 -19.98 14.69 -16.98
CA TYR A 426 -20.35 13.89 -18.14
C TYR A 426 -19.78 12.47 -18.09
N VAL A 427 -18.62 12.31 -17.46
CA VAL A 427 -17.87 11.05 -17.40
C VAL A 427 -18.01 10.45 -16.00
N SER A 428 -18.80 9.39 -15.83
CA SER A 428 -19.00 8.77 -14.50
C SER A 428 -17.72 8.12 -13.96
N LEU A 429 -17.64 7.98 -12.64
CA LEU A 429 -16.54 7.26 -11.98
C LEU A 429 -16.43 5.80 -12.48
N ASP A 430 -17.57 5.13 -12.70
CA ASP A 430 -17.61 3.78 -13.27
C ASP A 430 -16.98 3.71 -14.67
N SER A 431 -17.18 4.74 -15.50
CA SER A 431 -16.56 4.83 -16.83
C SER A 431 -15.04 5.03 -16.73
N VAL A 432 -14.59 5.83 -15.77
CA VAL A 432 -13.15 6.01 -15.47
C VAL A 432 -12.53 4.71 -14.94
N ILE A 433 -13.20 3.98 -14.04
CA ILE A 433 -12.72 2.68 -13.53
C ILE A 433 -12.59 1.66 -14.67
N LYS A 434 -13.60 1.59 -15.55
CA LYS A 434 -13.55 0.73 -16.74
C LYS A 434 -12.36 1.09 -17.63
N THR A 435 -12.15 2.39 -17.89
CA THR A 435 -11.03 2.89 -18.69
C THR A 435 -9.68 2.54 -18.06
N MET A 436 -9.55 2.64 -16.73
CA MET A 436 -8.34 2.22 -16.00
C MET A 436 -8.06 0.73 -16.22
N ARG A 437 -9.08 -0.13 -16.14
CA ARG A 437 -8.92 -1.57 -16.37
C ARG A 437 -8.46 -1.86 -17.80
N GLU A 438 -9.11 -1.25 -18.80
CA GLU A 438 -8.81 -1.47 -20.22
C GLU A 438 -7.42 -0.97 -20.59
N THR A 439 -7.05 0.24 -20.17
CA THR A 439 -5.69 0.78 -20.36
C THR A 439 -4.63 -0.06 -19.65
N GLY A 440 -4.94 -0.63 -18.47
CA GLY A 440 -4.07 -1.57 -17.77
C GLY A 440 -3.87 -2.89 -18.53
N ALA A 441 -4.91 -3.40 -19.18
CA ALA A 441 -4.83 -4.58 -20.04
C ALA A 441 -3.98 -4.31 -21.30
N ASP A 442 -4.13 -3.14 -21.92
CA ASP A 442 -3.37 -2.71 -23.10
C ASP A 442 -1.91 -2.34 -22.78
N MET A 443 -1.61 -2.05 -21.51
CA MET A 443 -0.27 -1.68 -21.08
C MET A 443 0.70 -2.85 -21.30
N LYS A 444 1.72 -2.63 -22.15
CA LYS A 444 2.75 -3.65 -22.41
C LYS A 444 3.45 -4.04 -21.10
N THR A 445 3.71 -5.33 -20.90
CA THR A 445 4.32 -5.89 -19.67
C THR A 445 5.58 -5.14 -19.20
N LYS A 446 6.43 -4.68 -20.13
CA LYS A 446 7.65 -3.93 -19.81
C LYS A 446 7.43 -2.54 -19.21
N TYR A 447 6.21 -2.01 -19.25
CA TYR A 447 5.81 -0.74 -18.63
C TYR A 447 4.98 -0.94 -17.34
N LYS A 448 4.75 -2.20 -16.95
CA LYS A 448 4.23 -2.57 -15.62
C LYS A 448 5.41 -2.77 -14.66
N GLU A 449 5.13 -3.21 -13.43
CA GLU A 449 6.07 -3.40 -12.30
C GLU A 449 7.19 -4.44 -12.59
N THR A 450 8.06 -4.15 -13.56
CA THR A 450 9.15 -5.01 -14.02
C THR A 450 10.48 -4.27 -14.14
N SER A 451 10.47 -2.93 -14.17
CA SER A 451 11.65 -2.07 -14.36
C SER A 451 12.41 -2.37 -15.65
N ARG A 452 11.67 -2.61 -16.74
CA ARG A 452 12.20 -3.04 -18.06
C ARG A 452 11.86 -2.06 -19.18
N GLY A 453 11.26 -0.92 -18.87
CA GLY A 453 10.85 0.04 -19.86
C GLY A 453 11.10 1.46 -19.38
N GLY A 454 10.21 2.35 -19.83
CA GLY A 454 9.98 3.69 -19.28
C GLY A 454 11.22 4.43 -18.78
N LEU A 455 11.12 4.92 -17.54
CA LEU A 455 12.21 5.67 -16.91
C LEU A 455 13.31 4.73 -16.42
N ALA A 456 12.97 3.49 -16.08
CA ALA A 456 13.91 2.53 -15.48
C ALA A 456 15.08 2.19 -16.39
N VAL A 457 14.88 2.12 -17.71
CA VAL A 457 15.95 1.78 -18.68
C VAL A 457 16.66 3.00 -19.26
N ASN A 458 16.19 4.22 -18.96
CA ASN A 458 16.78 5.46 -19.46
C ASN A 458 17.71 6.14 -18.44
N ILE A 459 17.73 5.66 -17.19
CA ILE A 459 18.72 6.03 -16.19
C ILE A 459 19.74 4.89 -16.12
N VAL A 460 20.89 5.10 -16.75
CA VAL A 460 21.99 4.12 -16.80
C VAL A 460 22.77 4.18 -15.49
N GLU A 461 22.94 3.04 -14.82
CA GLU A 461 23.95 2.88 -13.77
C GLU A 461 25.33 3.14 -14.40
N CYS A 462 26.00 4.23 -14.01
CA CYS A 462 27.40 4.44 -14.33
C CYS A 462 28.32 3.83 -13.28
#